data_AF-X0XU08-F1
#
_entry.id   AF-X0XU08-F1
#
_cell.length_a   1.000
_cell.length_b   1.000
_cell.length_c   1.000
_cell.angle_alpha   90.00
_cell.angle_beta   90.00
_cell.angle_gamma   90.00
#
_symmetry.space_group_name_H-M   'P 1'
#
loop_
_entity.id
_entity.type
_entity.pdbx_description
1 polymer ?
#
loop_
_entity_poly.entity_id
_entity_poly.type
_entity_poly.pdbx_seq_one_letter_code
_entity_poly.pdbx_strand_id
1 'polypeptide(L)'
;MGEAAGQVKTTTGGGIFYGLICSEIATGVLKRAFHKGDLSYRQLSEYERLWKSKLGKELRMGKLARRILGRLSDKQIDMIFKFVGERPKVKELMEREFKFDYHSDLISC
;
A
#
# COMPACT_ATOMS: atom_id res chain seq x y z
N MET A 1 14.07 2.07 7.01
CA MET A 1 13.15 2.14 5.85
C MET A 1 12.82 0.74 5.39
N GLY A 2 11.89 0.57 4.45
CA GLY A 2 11.51 -0.73 3.93
C GLY A 2 10.79 -1.57 4.98
N GLU A 3 11.06 -2.88 4.99
CA GLU A 3 10.39 -3.83 5.86
C GLU A 3 10.55 -3.50 7.35
N ALA A 4 11.75 -3.05 7.75
CA ALA A 4 12.01 -2.59 9.12
C ALA A 4 11.13 -1.41 9.56
N ALA A 5 10.61 -0.63 8.61
CA ALA A 5 9.68 0.47 8.87
C ALA A 5 8.20 0.07 8.65
N GLY A 6 7.91 -1.22 8.44
CA GLY A 6 6.56 -1.70 8.15
C GLY A 6 6.04 -1.32 6.76
N GLN A 7 6.93 -0.94 5.83
CA GLN A 7 6.59 -0.48 4.49
C GLN A 7 6.46 -1.68 3.53
N VAL A 8 5.60 -2.62 3.90
CA VAL A 8 5.34 -3.86 3.16
C VAL A 8 3.92 -3.85 2.64
N LYS A 9 3.72 -4.20 1.37
CA LYS A 9 2.40 -4.35 0.79
C LYS A 9 1.66 -5.48 1.51
N THR A 10 0.74 -5.09 2.39
CA THR A 10 0.06 -6.01 3.31
C THR A 10 -0.89 -6.99 2.63
N THR A 11 -1.12 -6.92 1.31
CA THR A 11 -1.92 -7.91 0.58
C THR A 11 -1.08 -9.08 0.05
N THR A 12 0.14 -8.82 -0.45
CA THR A 12 1.00 -9.83 -1.09
C THR A 12 2.26 -10.16 -0.29
N GLY A 13 2.62 -9.35 0.71
CA GLY A 13 3.88 -9.46 1.43
C GLY A 13 5.07 -8.85 0.68
N GLY A 14 4.87 -8.26 -0.50
CA GLY A 14 5.95 -7.62 -1.27
C GLY A 14 6.37 -6.26 -0.69
N GLY A 15 7.68 -6.05 -0.50
CA GLY A 15 8.22 -4.80 0.05
C GLY A 15 9.08 -3.97 -0.92
N ILE A 16 9.54 -4.54 -2.03
CA ILE A 16 10.56 -3.91 -2.91
C ILE A 16 10.09 -2.56 -3.45
N PHE A 17 8.92 -2.52 -4.10
CA PHE A 17 8.40 -1.28 -4.69
C PHE A 17 8.17 -0.18 -3.63
N TYR A 18 7.63 -0.54 -2.47
CA TYR A 18 7.41 0.40 -1.36
C TYR A 18 8.74 0.89 -0.79
N GLY A 19 9.72 0.00 -0.68
CA GLY A 19 11.10 0.32 -0.30
C GLY A 19 11.78 1.30 -1.26
N LEU A 20 11.58 1.15 -2.56
CA LEU A 20 12.09 2.08 -3.57
C LEU A 20 11.47 3.47 -3.42
N ILE A 21 10.14 3.55 -3.31
CA ILE A 21 9.42 4.81 -3.07
C ILE A 21 9.95 5.50 -1.81
N CYS A 22 10.11 4.76 -0.72
CA CYS A 22 10.55 5.34 0.54
C CYS A 22 12.03 5.77 0.49
N SER A 23 12.88 5.01 -0.21
CA SER A 23 14.27 5.39 -0.45
C SER A 23 14.38 6.73 -1.18
N GLU A 24 13.60 6.92 -2.24
CA GLU A 24 13.57 8.18 -2.99
C GLU A 24 13.16 9.37 -2.11
N ILE A 25 12.09 9.21 -1.34
CA ILE A 25 11.60 10.24 -0.42
C ILE A 25 12.66 10.59 0.62
N ALA A 26 13.29 9.58 1.24
CA ALA A 26 14.29 9.80 2.28
C ALA A 26 15.56 10.47 1.73
N THR A 27 16.04 10.05 0.56
CA THR A 27 17.17 10.72 -0.09
C THR A 27 16.84 12.18 -0.37
N GLY A 28 15.61 12.48 -0.83
CA GLY A 28 15.15 13.85 -1.04
C GLY A 28 15.12 14.68 0.24
N VAL A 29 14.60 14.13 1.33
CA VAL A 29 14.54 14.80 2.64
C VAL A 29 15.95 15.05 3.19
N LEU A 30 16.82 14.04 3.14
CA LEU A 30 18.21 14.15 3.61
C LEU A 30 18.99 15.19 2.81
N LYS A 31 18.92 15.17 1.47
CA LYS A 31 19.59 16.17 0.63
C LYS A 31 19.18 17.60 1.00
N ARG A 32 17.89 17.85 1.22
CA ARG A 32 17.39 19.17 1.64
C ARG A 32 17.87 19.54 3.04
N ALA A 33 17.87 18.58 3.98
CA ALA A 33 18.33 18.78 5.34
C ALA A 33 19.83 19.16 5.38
N PHE A 34 20.66 18.42 4.64
CA PHE A 34 22.08 18.70 4.50
C PHE A 34 22.34 20.08 3.87
N HIS A 35 21.65 20.42 2.79
CA HIS A 35 21.81 21.73 2.13
C HIS A 35 21.45 22.90 3.07
N LYS A 36 20.49 22.71 3.97
CA LYS A 36 20.09 23.71 4.97
C LYS A 36 20.92 23.68 6.25
N GLY A 37 21.78 22.67 6.44
CA GLY A 37 22.48 22.44 7.71
C GLY A 37 21.55 22.09 8.88
N ASP A 38 20.33 21.63 8.62
CA ASP A 38 19.31 21.36 9.64
C ASP A 38 18.93 19.88 9.62
N LEU A 39 19.49 19.10 10.56
CA LEU A 39 19.16 17.69 10.80
C LEU A 39 18.22 17.52 12.00
N SER A 40 17.47 18.56 12.36
CA SER A 40 16.50 18.48 13.45
C SER A 40 15.40 17.48 13.16
N TYR A 41 14.79 16.97 14.23
CA TYR A 41 13.58 16.14 14.14
C TYR A 41 12.50 16.79 13.27
N ARG A 42 12.31 18.11 13.38
CA ARG A 42 11.31 18.85 12.59
C ARG A 42 11.57 18.75 11.09
N GLN A 43 12.84 18.83 10.67
CA GLN A 43 13.20 18.73 9.25
C GLN A 43 13.16 17.28 8.75
N LEU A 44 13.51 16.30 9.59
CA LEU A 44 13.54 14.87 9.22
C LEU A 44 12.16 14.19 9.29
N SER A 45 11.23 14.69 10.13
CA SER A 45 9.85 14.15 10.22
C SER A 45 9.06 14.29 8.92
N GLU A 46 9.52 15.17 8.02
CA GLU A 46 9.00 15.31 6.67
C GLU A 46 9.06 14.00 5.87
N TYR A 47 10.08 13.16 6.11
CA TYR A 47 10.14 11.82 5.51
C TYR A 47 8.89 11.01 5.89
N GLU A 48 8.53 11.00 7.17
CA GLU A 48 7.39 10.25 7.67
C GLU A 48 6.08 10.74 7.06
N ARG A 49 5.90 12.06 7.02
CA ARG A 49 4.72 12.71 6.44
C ARG A 49 4.53 12.31 4.98
N LEU A 50 5.60 12.37 4.18
CA LEU A 50 5.57 12.12 2.73
C LEU A 50 5.31 10.65 2.39
N TRP A 51 5.98 9.70 3.06
CA TRP A 51 5.71 8.29 2.75
C TRP A 51 4.32 7.87 3.24
N LYS A 52 3.85 8.41 4.38
CA LYS A 52 2.49 8.15 4.87
C LYS A 52 1.41 8.71 3.94
N SER A 53 1.62 9.88 3.33
CA SER A 53 0.67 10.41 2.36
C SER A 53 0.60 9.56 1.09
N LYS A 54 1.70 8.93 0.68
CA LYS A 54 1.77 8.10 -0.53
C LYS A 54 1.30 6.66 -0.32
N LEU A 55 1.65 6.03 0.79
CA LEU A 55 1.41 4.59 1.04
C LEU A 55 0.43 4.30 2.18
N GLY A 56 0.05 5.31 2.98
CA GLY A 56 -0.76 5.10 4.18
C GLY A 56 -2.14 4.52 3.88
N LYS A 57 -2.79 4.94 2.79
CA LYS A 57 -4.09 4.38 2.36
C LYS A 57 -3.93 2.90 2.01
N GLU A 58 -2.93 2.55 1.21
CA GLU A 58 -2.65 1.16 0.80
C GLU A 58 -2.40 0.23 1.99
N LEU A 59 -1.56 0.66 2.94
CA LEU A 59 -1.25 -0.16 4.12
C LEU A 59 -2.48 -0.39 5.01
N ARG A 60 -3.33 0.64 5.18
CA ARG A 60 -4.57 0.50 5.95
C ARG A 60 -5.57 -0.42 5.25
N MET A 61 -5.79 -0.22 3.95
CA MET A 61 -6.74 -1.02 3.18
C MET A 61 -6.29 -2.47 3.05
N GLY A 62 -5.00 -2.71 2.78
CA GLY A 62 -4.49 -4.07 2.71
C GLY A 62 -4.53 -4.79 4.08
N LYS A 63 -4.28 -4.08 5.19
CA LYS A 63 -4.44 -4.66 6.54
C LYS A 63 -5.91 -5.01 6.83
N LEU A 64 -6.85 -4.15 6.43
CA LEU A 64 -8.28 -4.42 6.55
C LEU A 64 -8.68 -5.64 5.72
N ALA A 65 -8.28 -5.68 4.45
CA ALA A 65 -8.56 -6.80 3.55
C ALA A 65 -8.02 -8.12 4.11
N ARG A 66 -6.77 -8.14 4.60
CA ARG A 66 -6.17 -9.32 5.25
C ARG A 66 -6.97 -9.76 6.47
N ARG A 67 -7.46 -8.83 7.29
CA ARG A 67 -8.27 -9.14 8.48
C ARG A 67 -9.63 -9.72 8.10
N ILE A 68 -10.26 -9.23 7.03
CA ILE A 68 -11.54 -9.74 6.53
C ILE A 68 -11.35 -11.13 5.93
N LEU A 69 -10.42 -11.27 4.97
CA LEU A 69 -10.15 -12.53 4.29
C LEU A 69 -9.71 -13.62 5.27
N GLY A 70 -8.87 -13.29 6.27
CA GLY A 70 -8.46 -14.23 7.31
C GLY A 70 -9.57 -14.69 8.26
N ARG A 71 -10.78 -14.13 8.17
CA ARG A 71 -11.96 -14.55 8.94
C ARG A 71 -12.94 -15.38 8.10
N LEU A 72 -12.72 -15.52 6.81
CA LEU A 72 -13.56 -16.31 5.91
C LEU A 72 -13.08 -17.75 5.88
N SER A 73 -14.03 -18.69 5.81
CA SER A 73 -13.75 -20.10 5.50
C SER A 73 -13.57 -20.30 4.00
N ASP A 74 -12.90 -21.39 3.61
CA ASP A 74 -12.69 -21.75 2.20
C ASP A 74 -14.00 -21.79 1.40
N LYS A 75 -15.09 -22.32 1.99
CA LYS A 75 -16.42 -22.34 1.36
C LYS A 75 -16.96 -20.95 1.04
N GLN A 76 -16.72 -19.98 1.93
CA GLN A 76 -17.15 -18.60 1.71
C GLN A 76 -16.28 -17.93 0.64
N ILE A 77 -14.98 -18.21 0.63
CA ILE A 77 -14.05 -17.74 -0.40
C ILE A 77 -14.49 -18.26 -1.77
N ASP A 78 -14.77 -19.55 -1.90
CA ASP A 78 -15.26 -20.16 -3.14
C ASP A 78 -16.56 -19.53 -3.63
N MET A 79 -17.49 -19.24 -2.73
CA MET A 79 -18.76 -18.59 -3.07
C MET A 79 -18.55 -17.17 -3.61
N ILE A 80 -17.61 -16.42 -3.03
CA ILE A 80 -17.22 -15.09 -3.53
C ILE A 80 -16.61 -15.20 -4.93
N PHE A 81 -15.69 -16.14 -5.15
CA PHE A 81 -15.07 -16.32 -6.46
C PHE A 81 -16.09 -16.71 -7.54
N LYS A 82 -17.02 -17.62 -7.24
CA LYS A 82 -18.11 -17.97 -8.17
C LYS A 82 -18.97 -16.76 -8.50
N PHE A 83 -19.41 -16.02 -7.47
CA PHE A 83 -20.22 -14.82 -7.65
C PHE A 83 -19.53 -13.74 -8.51
N VAL A 84 -18.23 -13.53 -8.31
CA VAL A 84 -17.43 -12.58 -9.11
C VAL A 84 -17.26 -13.10 -10.54
N GLY A 85 -16.95 -14.38 -10.72
CA GLY A 85 -16.75 -15.00 -12.02
C GLY A 85 -18.01 -15.03 -12.90
N GLU A 86 -19.19 -15.13 -12.28
CA GLU A 86 -20.49 -15.13 -12.95
C GLU A 86 -20.97 -13.72 -13.35
N ARG A 87 -20.23 -12.66 -12.98
CA ARG A 87 -20.61 -11.26 -13.24
C ARG A 87 -19.60 -10.55 -14.16
N PRO A 88 -19.85 -10.53 -15.48
CA PRO A 88 -18.95 -9.91 -16.47
C PRO A 88 -18.62 -8.44 -16.14
N LYS A 89 -19.58 -7.68 -15.63
CA LYS A 89 -19.38 -6.28 -15.22
C LYS A 89 -18.38 -6.11 -14.08
N VAL A 90 -18.32 -7.06 -13.15
CA VAL A 90 -17.36 -7.02 -12.04
C VAL A 90 -15.97 -7.32 -12.59
N LYS A 91 -15.86 -8.30 -13.48
CA LYS A 91 -14.59 -8.61 -14.16
C LYS A 91 -14.07 -7.44 -14.98
N GLU A 92 -14.94 -6.79 -15.75
CA GLU A 92 -14.60 -5.58 -16.53
C GLU A 92 -14.14 -4.43 -15.64
N LEU A 93 -14.82 -4.20 -14.51
CA LEU A 93 -14.41 -3.18 -13.53
C LEU A 93 -13.04 -3.51 -12.92
N MET A 94 -12.78 -4.77 -12.59
CA MET A 94 -11.47 -5.21 -12.10
C MET A 94 -10.38 -4.95 -13.14
N GLU A 95 -10.59 -5.35 -14.40
CA GLU A 95 -9.62 -5.14 -15.48
C GLU A 95 -9.33 -3.66 -15.73
N ARG A 96 -10.34 -2.79 -15.59
CA ARG A 96 -10.18 -1.35 -15.81
C ARG A 96 -9.46 -0.63 -14.66
N GLU A 97 -9.78 -0.97 -13.41
CA GLU A 97 -9.30 -0.24 -12.22
C GLU A 97 -8.05 -0.89 -11.59
N PHE A 98 -7.60 -2.05 -12.08
CA PHE A 98 -6.48 -2.77 -11.48
C PHE A 98 -5.14 -2.05 -11.66
N LYS A 99 -4.59 -1.60 -10.53
CA LYS A 99 -3.21 -1.12 -10.44
C LYS A 99 -2.41 -2.10 -9.59
N PHE A 100 -1.39 -2.71 -10.19
CA PHE A 100 -0.63 -3.77 -9.52
C PHE A 100 -0.09 -3.35 -8.16
N ASP A 101 0.45 -2.14 -7.98
CA ASP A 101 1.02 -1.71 -6.70
C ASP A 101 0.05 -0.93 -5.79
N TYR A 102 -1.13 -0.57 -6.29
CA TYR A 102 -2.12 0.24 -5.59
C TYR A 102 -3.47 -0.47 -5.58
N HIS A 103 -3.68 -1.29 -4.56
CA HIS A 103 -4.89 -2.11 -4.43
C HIS A 103 -6.03 -1.36 -3.76
N SER A 104 -5.77 -0.24 -3.09
CA SER A 104 -6.80 0.46 -2.33
C SER A 104 -7.94 0.97 -3.20
N ASP A 105 -7.67 1.34 -4.44
CA ASP A 105 -8.68 1.82 -5.38
C ASP A 105 -9.74 0.73 -5.62
N LEU A 106 -9.31 -0.50 -5.95
CA LEU A 106 -10.19 -1.66 -6.13
C LEU A 106 -10.95 -2.07 -4.85
N ILE A 107 -10.31 -1.98 -3.69
CA ILE A 107 -10.93 -2.39 -2.40
C ILE A 107 -11.92 -1.32 -1.91
N SER A 108 -11.74 -0.06 -2.29
CA SER A 108 -12.61 1.05 -1.90
C SER A 108 -13.76 1.35 -2.85
N CYS A 109 -13.86 0.63 -3.98
CA CYS A 109 -14.96 0.71 -4.93
C CYS A 109 -16.28 0.18 -4.36
#